data_AF-A0A4W5M9Z3-F1
#
_entry.id   AF-A0A4W5M9Z3-F1
#
_cell.length_a   1.000
_cell.length_b   1.000
_cell.length_c   1.000
_cell.angle_alpha   90.00
_cell.angle_beta   90.00
_cell.angle_gamma   90.00
#
_symmetry.space_group_name_H-M   'P 1'
#
loop_
_entity.id
_entity.type
_entity.pdbx_description
1 polymer ?
#
loop_
_entity_poly.entity_id
_entity_poly.type
_entity_poly.pdbx_seq_one_letter_code
_entity_poly.pdbx_strand_id
1 'polypeptide(L)'
;MVPNYPIEHQYVCVCVCVFQQCSVDGAGWCVCVRSSCGHRVSRSELDLRLQEVRVQLEQAVDLLETDRPDQSVRLLQRAVSQAGVFLKETHSLQGQLADAMARAYSTMGEWQGAASQLERSVVAISSQYGEDSIELGRQLFKLAQLHFNG
;
A
#
# COMPACT_ATOMS: atom_id res chain seq x y z
N MET A 1 23.74 -3.85 8.72
CA MET A 1 22.58 -3.73 9.62
C MET A 1 21.75 -2.56 9.13
N VAL A 2 20.72 -2.82 8.34
CA VAL A 2 19.79 -1.77 7.88
C VAL A 2 18.94 -1.38 9.10
N PRO A 3 18.82 -0.09 9.45
CA PRO A 3 18.01 0.31 10.59
C PRO A 3 16.56 -0.10 10.33
N ASN A 4 16.08 -1.03 11.14
CA ASN A 4 14.69 -1.45 11.21
C ASN A 4 13.90 -0.29 11.81
N TYR A 5 13.55 0.70 10.98
CA TYR A 5 12.70 1.80 11.39
C TYR A 5 11.32 1.21 11.73
N PRO A 6 10.79 1.47 12.94
CA PRO A 6 9.48 0.96 13.30
C PRO A 6 8.43 1.47 12.30
N ILE A 7 7.53 0.57 11.91
CA ILE A 7 6.41 0.71 10.96
C ILE A 7 5.54 1.96 11.27
N GLU A 8 5.68 2.54 12.47
CA GLU A 8 5.03 3.75 12.97
C GLU A 8 5.33 5.05 12.18
N HIS A 9 6.27 5.07 11.22
CA HIS A 9 6.68 6.29 10.48
C HIS A 9 6.26 6.33 8.98
N GLN A 10 5.41 5.40 8.54
CA GLN A 10 5.01 5.27 7.13
C GLN A 10 3.67 5.96 6.78
N TYR A 11 3.16 6.81 7.67
CA TYR A 11 2.00 7.65 7.38
C TYR A 11 2.37 8.91 6.60
N VAL A 12 1.44 9.39 5.78
CA VAL A 12 1.49 10.68 5.08
C VAL A 12 0.62 11.68 5.84
N CYS A 13 1.00 12.97 5.85
CA CYS A 13 0.07 14.00 6.32
C CYS A 13 -1.16 14.04 5.43
N VAL A 14 -2.32 13.72 6.00
CA VAL A 14 -3.65 13.80 5.37
C VAL A 14 -4.08 15.25 5.08
N CYS A 15 -3.26 16.22 5.47
CA CYS A 15 -3.47 17.63 5.23
C CYS A 15 -3.14 18.04 3.78
N VAL A 16 -3.82 19.05 3.23
CA VAL A 16 -3.57 19.63 1.89
C VAL A 16 -2.22 20.40 1.82
N CYS A 17 -1.37 20.27 2.83
CA CYS A 17 -0.09 20.99 2.88
C CYS A 17 0.99 20.22 2.10
N VAL A 18 1.74 20.97 1.29
CA VAL A 18 2.77 20.51 0.34
C VAL A 18 3.82 19.56 0.93
N PHE A 19 4.06 19.59 2.25
CA PHE A 19 5.17 18.88 2.86
C PHE A 19 4.88 17.46 3.37
N GLN A 20 3.62 16.96 3.35
CA GLN A 20 3.25 15.56 3.61
C GLN A 20 3.87 14.84 4.84
N GLN A 21 4.51 15.57 5.75
CA GLN A 21 5.19 15.05 6.92
C GLN A 21 4.36 15.35 8.17
N CYS A 22 4.08 14.29 8.93
CA CYS A 22 3.49 14.36 10.25
C CYS A 22 4.53 13.95 11.30
N SER A 23 4.49 14.59 12.45
CA SER A 23 5.17 14.13 13.67
C SER A 23 4.15 13.60 14.66
N VAL A 24 4.49 12.53 15.37
CA VAL A 24 3.69 12.06 16.50
C VAL A 24 4.05 12.93 17.71
N ASP A 25 3.06 13.57 18.33
CA ASP A 25 3.26 14.30 19.58
C ASP A 25 3.30 13.33 20.79
N GLY A 26 3.75 13.82 21.95
CA GLY A 26 3.81 13.02 23.18
C GLY A 26 2.44 12.53 23.70
N ALA A 27 1.33 12.97 23.09
CA ALA A 27 -0.03 12.57 23.39
C ALA A 27 -0.63 11.59 22.35
N GLY A 28 0.17 11.14 21.38
CA GLY A 28 -0.25 10.14 20.38
C GLY A 28 -1.04 10.71 19.20
N TRP A 29 -0.96 12.02 18.96
CA TRP A 29 -1.55 12.67 17.79
C TRP A 29 -0.52 12.79 16.68
N CYS A 30 -0.91 12.44 15.45
CA CYS A 30 -0.14 12.78 14.27
C CYS A 30 -0.49 14.21 13.87
N VAL A 31 0.46 15.13 14.04
CA VAL A 31 0.28 16.57 13.77
C VAL A 31 1.06 16.95 12.52
N CYS A 32 0.44 17.78 11.67
CA CYS A 32 1.15 18.38 10.54
C CYS A 32 2.34 19.21 11.03
N VAL A 33 3.53 18.98 10.47
CA VAL A 33 4.76 19.71 10.83
C VAL A 33 4.65 21.21 10.51
N ARG A 34 3.73 21.61 9.62
CA ARG A 34 3.43 23.01 9.34
C ARG A 34 2.53 23.58 10.44
N SER A 35 3.11 24.42 11.30
CA SER A 35 2.43 25.09 12.43
C SER A 35 1.15 25.84 12.05
N SER A 36 1.04 26.36 10.81
CA SER A 36 -0.15 27.07 10.33
C SER A 36 -1.30 26.17 9.87
N CYS A 37 -1.09 24.84 9.75
CA CYS A 37 -2.12 23.92 9.23
C CYS A 37 -3.12 23.50 10.31
N GLY A 38 -2.66 23.25 11.54
CA GLY A 38 -3.51 22.82 12.66
C GLY A 38 -4.15 21.44 12.50
N HIS A 39 -3.91 20.72 11.39
CA HIS A 39 -4.47 19.39 11.19
C HIS A 39 -3.78 18.37 12.12
N ARG A 40 -4.62 17.62 12.84
CA ARG A 40 -4.21 16.52 13.70
C ARG A 40 -5.15 15.35 13.49
N VAL A 41 -4.61 14.15 13.53
CA VAL A 41 -5.39 12.91 13.54
C VAL A 41 -4.91 12.05 14.70
N SER A 42 -5.82 11.37 15.39
CA SER A 42 -5.43 10.48 16.48
C SER A 42 -4.85 9.18 15.90
N ARG A 43 -3.96 8.53 16.65
CA ARG A 43 -3.51 7.17 16.33
C ARG A 43 -4.68 6.19 16.17
N SER A 44 -5.69 6.27 17.04
CA SER A 44 -6.88 5.42 16.97
C SER A 44 -7.68 5.58 15.67
N GLU A 45 -7.78 6.80 15.15
CA GLU A 45 -8.45 7.05 13.88
C GLU A 45 -7.63 6.49 12.71
N LEU A 46 -6.31 6.61 12.74
CA LEU A 46 -5.44 5.98 11.74
C LEU A 46 -5.52 4.45 11.79
N ASP A 47 -5.54 3.86 12.98
CA ASP A 47 -5.66 2.41 13.17
C ASP A 47 -7.00 1.90 12.63
N LEU A 48 -8.10 2.63 12.84
CA LEU A 48 -9.41 2.31 12.26
C LEU A 48 -9.38 2.34 10.73
N ARG A 49 -8.81 3.40 10.13
CA ARG A 49 -8.68 3.50 8.67
C ARG A 49 -7.79 2.41 8.08
N LEU A 50 -6.69 2.08 8.77
CA LEU A 50 -5.83 0.95 8.39
C LEU A 50 -6.61 -0.36 8.38
N GLN A 51 -7.39 -0.60 9.43
CA GLN A 51 -8.18 -1.82 9.54
C GLN A 51 -9.26 -1.91 8.46
N GLU A 52 -9.93 -0.80 8.13
CA GLU A 52 -10.89 -0.75 7.03
C GLU A 52 -10.25 -1.15 5.69
N VAL A 53 -9.08 -0.60 5.36
CA VAL A 53 -8.36 -0.93 4.12
C VAL A 53 -7.92 -2.40 4.12
N ARG A 54 -7.49 -2.96 5.26
CA ARG A 54 -7.14 -4.38 5.39
C ARG A 54 -8.34 -5.29 5.11
N VAL A 55 -9.50 -4.98 5.69
CA VAL A 55 -10.73 -5.74 5.45
C VAL A 55 -11.12 -5.70 3.97
N GLN A 56 -10.98 -4.54 3.30
CA GLN A 56 -11.24 -4.45 1.87
C GLN A 56 -10.26 -5.28 1.03
N LEU A 57 -8.98 -5.32 1.41
CA LEU A 57 -7.99 -6.18 0.76
C LEU A 57 -8.35 -7.66 0.91
N GLU A 58 -8.69 -8.10 2.12
CA GLU A 58 -9.12 -9.48 2.39
C GLU A 58 -10.33 -9.87 1.53
N GLN A 59 -11.37 -9.02 1.53
CA GLN A 59 -12.56 -9.22 0.69
C GLN A 59 -12.24 -9.24 -0.81
N ALA A 60 -11.30 -8.41 -1.26
CA ALA A 60 -10.88 -8.40 -2.65
C ALA A 60 -10.12 -9.66 -3.04
N VAL A 61 -9.33 -10.21 -2.12
CA VAL A 61 -8.65 -11.50 -2.30
C VAL A 61 -9.68 -12.63 -2.37
N ASP A 62 -10.67 -12.67 -1.49
CA ASP A 62 -11.76 -13.67 -1.55
C ASP A 62 -12.54 -13.62 -2.86
N LEU A 63 -12.73 -12.42 -3.43
CA LEU A 63 -13.33 -12.26 -4.76
C LEU A 63 -12.47 -12.85 -5.87
N LEU A 64 -11.13 -12.85 -5.75
CA LEU A 64 -10.25 -13.51 -6.71
C LEU A 64 -10.30 -15.03 -6.57
N GLU A 65 -10.36 -15.56 -5.35
CA GLU A 65 -10.49 -17.00 -5.12
C GLU A 65 -11.83 -17.56 -5.60
N THR A 66 -12.85 -16.70 -5.74
CA THR A 66 -14.18 -17.04 -6.27
C THR A 66 -14.38 -16.66 -7.74
N ASP A 67 -13.29 -16.36 -8.46
CA ASP A 67 -13.26 -16.03 -9.90
C ASP A 67 -14.11 -14.80 -10.29
N ARG A 68 -14.03 -13.74 -9.46
CA ARG A 68 -14.74 -12.47 -9.67
C ARG A 68 -13.76 -11.29 -9.76
N PRO A 69 -12.81 -11.31 -10.71
CA PRO A 69 -11.74 -10.32 -10.78
C PRO A 69 -12.25 -8.89 -11.00
N ASP A 70 -13.31 -8.68 -11.79
CA ASP A 70 -13.89 -7.34 -11.99
C ASP A 70 -14.38 -6.69 -10.68
N GLN A 71 -14.93 -7.50 -9.77
CA GLN A 71 -15.39 -7.02 -8.47
C GLN A 71 -14.22 -6.75 -7.53
N SER A 72 -13.20 -7.62 -7.58
CA SER A 72 -11.96 -7.43 -6.86
C SER A 72 -11.28 -6.12 -7.25
N VAL A 73 -11.12 -5.83 -8.55
CA VAL A 73 -10.54 -4.58 -9.05
C VAL A 73 -11.28 -3.36 -8.52
N ARG A 74 -12.62 -3.35 -8.58
CA ARG A 74 -13.41 -2.22 -8.06
C ARG A 74 -13.20 -1.99 -6.55
N LEU A 75 -13.09 -3.07 -5.78
CA LEU A 75 -12.84 -2.97 -4.35
C LEU A 75 -11.41 -2.50 -4.05
N LEU A 76 -10.42 -3.05 -4.74
CA LEU A 76 -9.01 -2.66 -4.63
C LEU A 76 -8.79 -1.21 -5.05
N GLN A 77 -9.48 -0.70 -6.06
CA GLN A 77 -9.38 0.71 -6.48
C GLN A 77 -9.84 1.65 -5.37
N ARG A 78 -10.90 1.29 -4.63
CA ARG A 78 -11.37 2.03 -3.47
C ARG A 78 -10.35 1.97 -2.33
N ALA A 79 -9.84 0.77 -2.04
CA ALA A 79 -8.85 0.55 -0.99
C ALA A 79 -7.54 1.31 -1.26
N VAL A 80 -7.03 1.29 -2.49
CA VAL A 80 -5.85 2.05 -2.91
C VAL A 80 -6.09 3.55 -2.80
N SER A 81 -7.26 4.03 -3.22
CA SER A 81 -7.60 5.45 -3.12
C SER A 81 -7.66 5.90 -1.65
N GLN A 82 -8.25 5.09 -0.77
CA GLN A 82 -8.30 5.37 0.66
C GLN A 82 -6.91 5.34 1.29
N ALA A 83 -6.13 4.28 1.03
CA ALA A 83 -4.77 4.11 1.52
C ALA A 83 -3.85 5.26 1.08
N GLY A 84 -3.96 5.69 -0.19
CA GLY A 84 -3.13 6.77 -0.75
C GLY A 84 -3.30 8.13 -0.07
N VAL A 85 -4.38 8.33 0.68
CA VAL A 85 -4.61 9.56 1.45
C VAL A 85 -3.71 9.65 2.69
N PHE A 86 -3.34 8.50 3.29
CA PHE A 86 -2.69 8.49 4.60
C PHE A 86 -1.48 7.56 4.71
N LEU A 87 -1.17 6.74 3.70
CA LEU A 87 -0.03 5.83 3.67
C LEU A 87 0.95 6.21 2.58
N LYS A 88 2.25 6.19 2.91
CA LYS A 88 3.32 6.37 1.93
C LYS A 88 3.34 5.17 0.99
N GLU A 89 3.82 5.37 -0.24
CA GLU A 89 3.93 4.29 -1.23
C GLU A 89 4.78 3.12 -0.74
N THR A 90 5.76 3.37 0.13
CA THR A 90 6.62 2.35 0.73
C THR A 90 5.95 1.57 1.87
N HIS A 91 4.69 1.90 2.21
CA HIS A 91 3.97 1.20 3.27
C HIS A 91 3.63 -0.23 2.85
N SER A 92 3.80 -1.20 3.75
CA SER A 92 3.56 -2.62 3.46
C SER A 92 2.18 -2.89 2.86
N LEU A 93 1.13 -2.29 3.42
CA LEU A 93 -0.25 -2.37 2.90
C LEU A 93 -0.41 -1.80 1.47
N GLN A 94 0.33 -0.75 1.08
CA GLN A 94 0.33 -0.28 -0.31
C GLN A 94 0.90 -1.35 -1.24
N GLY A 95 1.99 -2.01 -0.82
CA GLY A 95 2.59 -3.12 -1.57
C GLY A 95 1.65 -4.32 -1.72
N GLN A 96 0.90 -4.66 -0.67
CA GLN A 96 -0.09 -5.75 -0.71
C GLN A 96 -1.28 -5.44 -1.61
N LEU A 97 -1.82 -4.20 -1.54
CA LEU A 97 -2.88 -3.75 -2.44
C LEU A 97 -2.43 -3.79 -3.91
N ALA A 98 -1.19 -3.37 -4.18
CA ALA A 98 -0.62 -3.41 -5.52
C ALA A 98 -0.41 -4.85 -6.03
N ASP A 99 0.06 -5.77 -5.19
CA ASP A 99 0.18 -7.20 -5.54
C ASP A 99 -1.18 -7.84 -5.85
N ALA A 100 -2.20 -7.56 -5.02
CA ALA A 100 -3.56 -8.05 -5.26
C ALA A 100 -4.17 -7.48 -6.54
N MET A 101 -3.94 -6.18 -6.83
CA MET A 101 -4.38 -5.55 -8.08
C MET A 101 -3.68 -6.17 -9.29
N ALA A 102 -2.37 -6.43 -9.19
CA ALA A 102 -1.62 -7.11 -10.24
C ALA A 102 -2.19 -8.49 -10.54
N ARG A 103 -2.53 -9.25 -9.49
CA ARG A 103 -3.17 -10.55 -9.61
C ARG A 103 -4.53 -10.45 -10.29
N ALA A 104 -5.37 -9.49 -9.90
CA ALA A 104 -6.67 -9.26 -10.52
C ALA A 104 -6.56 -8.94 -12.02
N TYR A 105 -5.67 -8.03 -12.39
CA TYR A 105 -5.40 -7.69 -13.80
C TYR A 105 -4.85 -8.89 -14.59
N SER A 106 -3.97 -9.69 -13.99
CA SER A 106 -3.45 -10.91 -14.61
C SER A 106 -4.58 -11.91 -14.92
N THR A 107 -5.51 -12.11 -13.98
CA THR A 107 -6.70 -12.97 -14.19
C THR A 107 -7.57 -12.48 -15.35
N MET A 108 -7.62 -11.16 -15.56
CA MET A 108 -8.37 -10.54 -16.67
C MET A 108 -7.58 -10.49 -17.99
N GLY A 109 -6.33 -10.95 -18.02
CA GLY A 109 -5.43 -10.87 -19.19
C GLY A 109 -4.84 -9.48 -19.43
N GLU A 110 -4.95 -8.56 -18.48
CA GLU A 110 -4.37 -7.21 -18.54
C GLU A 110 -2.89 -7.22 -18.09
N TRP A 111 -2.03 -7.90 -18.83
CA TRP A 111 -0.63 -8.17 -18.44
C TRP A 111 0.20 -6.91 -18.17
N GLN A 112 0.06 -5.89 -19.03
CA GLN A 112 0.80 -4.63 -18.87
C GLN A 112 0.33 -3.84 -17.63
N GLY A 113 -0.97 -3.87 -17.36
CA GLY A 113 -1.56 -3.28 -16.15
C GLY A 113 -1.08 -4.00 -14.89
N ALA A 114 -1.02 -5.34 -14.96
CA ALA A 114 -0.52 -6.17 -13.87
C ALA A 114 0.96 -5.89 -13.56
N ALA A 115 1.82 -5.80 -14.59
CA ALA A 115 3.25 -5.51 -14.42
C ALA A 115 3.46 -4.15 -13.72
N SER A 116 2.76 -3.12 -14.19
CA SER A 116 2.81 -1.78 -13.58
C SER A 116 2.45 -1.79 -12.08
N GLN A 117 1.47 -2.61 -11.68
CA GLN A 117 1.12 -2.73 -10.25
C GLN A 117 2.17 -3.53 -9.47
N LEU A 118 2.73 -4.58 -10.06
CA LEU A 118 3.79 -5.38 -9.43
C LEU A 118 5.07 -4.56 -9.19
N GLU A 119 5.41 -3.64 -10.09
CA GLU A 119 6.51 -2.68 -9.89
C GLU A 119 6.29 -1.79 -8.66
N ARG A 120 5.06 -1.30 -8.44
CA ARG A 120 4.72 -0.54 -7.23
C ARG A 120 4.86 -1.39 -5.96
N SER A 121 4.48 -2.66 -6.05
CA SER A 121 4.66 -3.61 -4.95
C SER A 121 6.14 -3.87 -4.64
N VAL A 122 6.98 -3.99 -5.67
CA VAL A 122 8.44 -4.12 -5.53
C VAL A 122 9.06 -2.98 -4.72
N VAL A 123 8.63 -1.73 -4.96
CA VAL A 123 9.12 -0.56 -4.20
C VAL A 123 8.82 -0.71 -2.69
N ALA A 124 7.59 -1.08 -2.34
CA ALA A 124 7.20 -1.27 -0.94
C ALA A 124 7.94 -2.43 -0.27
N ILE A 125 8.05 -3.57 -0.96
CA ILE A 125 8.74 -4.77 -0.46
C ILE A 125 10.24 -4.51 -0.29
N SER A 126 10.89 -3.87 -1.27
CA SER A 126 12.31 -3.51 -1.17
C SER A 126 12.56 -2.56 0.01
N SER A 127 11.71 -1.55 0.19
CA SER A 127 11.83 -0.64 1.34
C SER A 127 11.66 -1.33 2.70
N GLN A 128 10.89 -2.41 2.76
CA GLN A 128 10.56 -3.11 4.01
C GLN A 128 11.58 -4.20 4.37
N TYR A 129 12.01 -4.98 3.38
CA TYR A 129 12.83 -6.18 3.60
C TYR A 129 14.26 -6.05 3.07
N GLY A 130 14.54 -5.05 2.23
CA GLY A 130 15.83 -4.84 1.60
C GLY A 130 16.03 -5.58 0.27
N GLU A 131 17.10 -5.23 -0.43
CA GLU A 131 17.40 -5.68 -1.80
C GLU A 131 17.75 -7.17 -1.90
N ASP A 132 18.29 -7.78 -0.84
CA ASP A 132 18.71 -9.19 -0.80
C ASP A 132 17.64 -10.12 -0.18
N SER A 133 16.39 -9.65 -0.07
CA SER A 133 15.33 -10.39 0.62
C SER A 133 14.66 -11.45 -0.24
N ILE A 134 14.20 -12.54 0.40
CA ILE A 134 13.41 -13.59 -0.26
C ILE A 134 12.07 -13.00 -0.74
N GLU A 135 11.51 -12.08 0.03
CA GLU A 135 10.28 -11.36 -0.27
C GLU A 135 10.41 -10.59 -1.58
N LEU A 136 11.49 -9.82 -1.75
CA LEU A 136 11.75 -9.10 -3.00
C LEU A 136 11.99 -10.07 -4.16
N GLY A 137 12.77 -11.13 -3.95
CA GLY A 137 13.01 -12.15 -4.98
C GLY A 137 11.72 -12.78 -5.50
N ARG A 138 10.75 -13.08 -4.61
CA ARG A 138 9.43 -13.58 -5.00
C ARG A 138 8.64 -12.58 -5.84
N GLN A 139 8.71 -11.30 -5.47
CA GLN A 139 7.97 -10.25 -6.18
C GLN A 139 8.55 -10.00 -7.58
N LEU A 140 9.88 -10.01 -7.71
CA LEU A 140 10.56 -9.93 -8.99
C LEU A 140 10.29 -11.14 -9.87
N PHE A 141 10.21 -12.34 -9.29
CA PHE A 141 9.84 -13.55 -10.04
C PHE A 141 8.45 -13.44 -10.66
N LYS A 142 7.44 -12.98 -9.90
CA LYS A 142 6.10 -12.71 -10.44
C LYS A 142 6.13 -11.70 -11.59
N LEU A 143 6.89 -10.60 -11.43
CA LEU A 143 7.02 -9.57 -12.47
C LEU A 143 7.66 -10.14 -13.75
N ALA A 144 8.70 -10.96 -13.62
CA ALA A 144 9.33 -11.65 -14.74
C ALA A 144 8.33 -12.59 -15.47
N GLN A 145 7.49 -13.31 -14.72
CA GLN A 145 6.44 -14.15 -15.31
C GLN A 145 5.43 -13.32 -16.12
N LEU A 146 5.05 -12.12 -15.65
CA LEU A 146 4.14 -11.25 -16.40
C LEU A 146 4.76 -10.74 -17.70
N HIS A 147 6.03 -10.35 -17.69
CA HIS A 147 6.72 -9.94 -18.92
C HIS A 147 6.90 -11.08 -19.92
N PHE A 148 6.92 -12.34 -19.45
CA PHE A 148 7.00 -13.50 -20.33
C PHE A 148 5.63 -13.89 -20.92
N ASN A 149 4.56 -13.74 -20.14
CA ASN A 149 3.20 -14.14 -20.53
C ASN A 149 2.41 -13.04 -21.28
N GLY A 150 2.87 -11.79 -21.23
CA GLY A 150 2.21 -10.61 -21.80
C GLY A 150 2.65 -10.24 -23.20
#